data_AF-A0A6G1QE60-F1
#
_entry.id   AF-A0A6G1QE60-F1
#
_cell.length_a   1.000
_cell.length_b   1.000
_cell.length_c   1.000
_cell.angle_alpha   90.00
_cell.angle_beta   90.00
_cell.angle_gamma   90.00
#
_symmetry.space_group_name_H-M   'P 1'
#
loop_
_entity.id
_entity.type
_entity.pdbx_description
1 polymer ?
#
loop_
_entity_poly.entity_id
_entity_poly.type
_entity_poly.pdbx_seq_one_letter_code
_entity_poly.pdbx_strand_id
1 'polypeptide(L)'
;MSLTSCVCVGQTAVCVCLCAQEDVREYLEKILQMETEEEDGDSGDKYVRLYVDTISCLNSMCCRAQQISRKLADRVQEVCFQELLPFVKRYTNEKEVLLGKIAKLDEPETIHFSKALKMCKELKKYVQDSNSGNSLCGEIGNMLQNTEAFTLKFLRDNVANMAKRQLKGYFTTEIKLLPLLDAVNKYFPNQPDCQDVQETVMDEAYKVIVGVYVDHLINTNHSKLKKCWGGDEVGKIVTRDAKELHNSISGLAPGVQPWNLVLLRITEVLECNSNDGLKITVAAIQTENLLKSENPEFLYQLLQWKGLSKWEVKEVLDALPPDYQPKAPSGSWSSCVACV
;
A
#
# COMPACT_ATOMS: atom_id res chain seq x y z
N MET A 1 30.38 -4.92 26.89
CA MET A 1 30.83 -5.89 27.93
C MET A 1 29.58 -6.62 28.35
N SER A 2 29.43 -7.91 28.00
CA SER A 2 28.19 -8.68 28.19
C SER A 2 27.65 -8.60 29.62
N LEU A 3 26.31 -8.52 29.80
CA LEU A 3 25.59 -8.69 31.09
C LEU A 3 26.17 -9.78 32.01
N THR A 4 26.83 -10.83 31.49
CA THR A 4 27.57 -11.82 32.29
C THR A 4 28.70 -11.21 33.16
N SER A 5 29.29 -10.09 32.75
CA SER A 5 30.29 -9.32 33.52
C SER A 5 29.67 -8.57 34.71
N CYS A 6 28.40 -8.17 34.60
CA CYS A 6 27.69 -7.47 35.68
C CYS A 6 27.29 -8.45 36.82
N VAL A 7 27.19 -9.77 36.58
CA VAL A 7 26.72 -10.76 37.59
C VAL A 7 27.68 -10.96 38.79
N CYS A 8 28.92 -10.46 38.74
CA CYS A 8 29.88 -10.64 39.83
C CYS A 8 29.82 -9.49 40.87
N VAL A 9 29.25 -9.82 42.03
CA VAL A 9 29.34 -9.10 43.33
C VAL A 9 28.39 -7.90 43.50
N GLY A 10 27.24 -8.15 44.14
CA GLY A 10 26.49 -7.13 44.89
C GLY A 10 25.67 -6.11 44.09
N GLN A 11 25.12 -6.48 42.93
CA GLN A 11 24.42 -5.52 42.09
C GLN A 11 22.96 -5.27 42.45
N THR A 12 22.62 -3.99 42.60
CA THR A 12 21.25 -3.49 42.68
C THR A 12 20.60 -3.55 41.29
N ALA A 13 19.27 -3.65 41.23
CA ALA A 13 18.51 -3.64 39.98
C ALA A 13 18.84 -2.47 39.04
N VAL A 14 19.33 -1.34 39.60
CA VAL A 14 19.77 -0.16 38.86
C VAL A 14 20.98 -0.45 37.97
N CYS A 15 21.96 -1.22 38.46
CA CYS A 15 23.16 -1.52 37.70
C CYS A 15 22.87 -2.41 36.47
N VAL A 16 21.99 -3.40 36.63
CA VAL A 16 21.57 -4.26 35.52
C VAL A 16 20.82 -3.47 34.44
N CYS A 17 19.95 -2.53 34.83
CA CYS A 17 19.26 -1.65 33.88
C CYS A 17 20.23 -0.76 33.11
N LEU A 18 21.28 -0.22 33.74
CA LEU A 18 22.31 0.58 33.08
C LEU A 18 23.15 -0.26 32.10
N CYS A 19 23.61 -1.45 32.52
CA CYS A 19 24.34 -2.37 31.62
C CYS A 19 23.46 -2.72 30.40
N ALA A 20 22.17 -2.99 30.62
CA ALA A 20 21.23 -3.29 29.54
C ALA A 20 21.01 -2.09 28.60
N GLN A 21 20.92 -0.88 29.13
CA GLN A 21 20.75 0.34 28.32
C GLN A 21 21.91 0.54 27.35
N GLU A 22 23.15 0.45 27.85
CA GLU A 22 24.36 0.62 27.03
C GLU A 22 24.49 -0.48 25.97
N ASP A 23 24.33 -1.76 26.38
CA ASP A 23 24.44 -2.90 25.47
C ASP A 23 23.37 -2.84 24.35
N VAL A 24 22.12 -2.49 24.68
CA VAL A 24 21.03 -2.35 23.68
C VAL A 24 21.33 -1.22 22.73
N ARG A 25 21.72 -0.04 23.24
CA ARG A 25 22.03 1.12 22.40
C ARG A 25 23.13 0.81 21.40
N GLU A 26 24.25 0.28 21.87
CA GLU A 26 25.41 -0.04 21.01
C GLU A 26 25.03 -1.06 19.94
N TYR A 27 24.22 -2.06 20.28
CA TYR A 27 23.80 -3.08 19.32
C TYR A 27 22.81 -2.55 18.29
N LEU A 28 21.82 -1.75 18.71
CA LEU A 28 20.87 -1.09 17.82
C LEU A 28 21.57 -0.10 16.86
N GLU A 29 22.58 0.63 17.33
CA GLU A 29 23.40 1.49 16.47
C GLU A 29 24.17 0.70 15.42
N LYS A 30 24.77 -0.44 15.79
CA LYS A 30 25.44 -1.33 14.84
C LYS A 30 24.47 -1.90 13.79
N ILE A 31 23.27 -2.29 14.21
CA ILE A 31 22.23 -2.75 13.28
C ILE A 31 21.93 -1.69 12.21
N LEU A 32 21.74 -0.42 12.61
CA LEU A 32 21.50 0.67 11.64
C LEU A 32 22.70 0.95 10.75
N GLN A 33 23.92 0.89 11.28
CA GLN A 33 25.14 1.09 10.48
C GLN A 33 25.27 0.01 9.41
N MET A 34 25.06 -1.27 9.76
CA MET A 34 25.11 -2.37 8.80
C MET A 34 24.04 -2.21 7.71
N GLU A 35 22.82 -1.78 8.06
CA GLU A 35 21.77 -1.49 7.08
C GLU A 35 22.13 -0.34 6.12
N THR A 36 22.95 0.62 6.57
CA THR A 36 23.37 1.79 5.77
C THR A 36 24.57 1.49 4.89
N GLU A 37 25.50 0.66 5.38
CA GLU A 37 26.75 0.29 4.69
C GLU A 37 26.55 -0.82 3.66
N GLU A 38 25.47 -1.60 3.76
CA GLU A 38 25.15 -2.64 2.79
C GLU A 38 24.55 -2.05 1.50
N GLU A 39 25.45 -1.62 0.59
CA GLU A 39 25.17 -1.50 -0.84
C GLU A 39 25.13 -2.91 -1.48
N ASP A 40 24.08 -3.19 -2.25
CA ASP A 40 23.93 -4.34 -3.15
C ASP A 40 24.18 -5.75 -2.56
N GLY A 41 23.09 -6.39 -2.12
CA GLY A 41 23.08 -7.84 -1.98
C GLY A 41 21.67 -8.40 -1.83
N ASP A 42 21.18 -9.01 -2.89
CA ASP A 42 19.88 -9.68 -2.99
C ASP A 42 19.94 -11.09 -2.38
N SER A 43 20.21 -11.19 -1.09
CA SER A 43 20.04 -12.45 -0.35
C SER A 43 18.89 -12.29 0.64
N GLY A 44 17.98 -13.27 0.67
CA GLY A 44 16.83 -13.30 1.58
C GLY A 44 17.16 -12.99 3.04
N ASP A 45 18.31 -13.46 3.52
CA ASP A 45 18.79 -13.18 4.88
C ASP A 45 18.96 -11.68 5.17
N LYS A 46 19.42 -10.90 4.19
CA LYS A 46 19.60 -9.43 4.32
C LYS A 46 18.26 -8.69 4.31
N TYR A 47 17.20 -9.31 3.80
CA TYR A 47 15.89 -8.69 3.73
C TYR A 47 15.22 -8.64 5.11
N VAL A 48 15.36 -9.70 5.90
CA VAL A 48 14.72 -9.83 7.21
C VAL A 48 15.62 -9.41 8.38
N ARG A 49 16.93 -9.32 8.15
CA ARG A 49 17.96 -9.10 9.16
C ARG A 49 17.63 -7.95 10.12
N LEU A 50 17.25 -6.79 9.60
CA LEU A 50 17.05 -5.59 10.40
C LEU A 50 16.04 -5.80 11.54
N TYR A 51 14.84 -6.30 11.23
CA TYR A 51 13.81 -6.51 12.24
C TYR A 51 14.13 -7.71 13.14
N VAL A 52 14.69 -8.78 12.57
CA VAL A 52 15.07 -9.99 13.30
C VAL A 52 16.14 -9.68 14.35
N ASP A 53 17.22 -9.01 13.95
CA ASP A 53 18.33 -8.64 14.83
C ASP A 53 17.86 -7.66 15.91
N THR A 54 16.97 -6.71 15.55
CA THR A 54 16.36 -5.77 16.49
C THR A 54 15.56 -6.52 17.56
N ILE A 55 14.58 -7.34 17.16
CA ILE A 55 13.72 -8.09 18.10
C ILE A 55 14.55 -9.07 18.95
N SER A 56 15.51 -9.75 18.33
CA SER A 56 16.40 -10.69 19.02
C SER A 56 17.24 -10.02 20.10
N CYS A 57 17.78 -8.82 19.81
CA CYS A 57 18.51 -8.02 20.79
C CYS A 57 17.65 -7.71 22.02
N LEU A 58 16.44 -7.17 21.81
CA LEU A 58 15.53 -6.77 22.89
C LEU A 58 15.08 -7.98 23.73
N ASN A 59 14.70 -9.08 23.07
CA ASN A 59 14.27 -10.31 23.75
C ASN A 59 15.41 -10.95 24.56
N SER A 60 16.63 -10.96 24.02
CA SER A 60 17.79 -11.53 24.71
C SER A 60 18.07 -10.83 26.04
N MET A 61 17.93 -9.50 26.07
CA MET A 61 18.11 -8.72 27.30
C MET A 61 17.02 -9.01 28.33
N CYS A 62 15.75 -9.06 27.89
CA CYS A 62 14.63 -9.40 28.75
C CYS A 62 14.76 -10.82 29.33
N CYS A 63 15.16 -11.80 28.51
CA CYS A 63 15.36 -13.19 28.94
C CYS A 63 16.46 -13.31 30.01
N ARG A 64 17.60 -12.62 29.83
CA ARG A 64 18.69 -12.60 30.83
C ARG A 64 18.22 -11.98 32.15
N ALA A 65 17.46 -10.88 32.10
CA ALA A 65 16.90 -10.25 33.29
C ALA A 65 15.87 -11.15 34.00
N GLN A 66 15.08 -11.91 33.24
CA GLN A 66 14.07 -12.83 33.75
C GLN A 66 14.69 -14.00 34.53
N GLN A 67 15.89 -14.46 34.15
CA GLN A 67 16.65 -15.47 34.91
C GLN A 67 16.98 -15.00 36.33
N ILE A 68 17.02 -13.68 36.57
CA ILE A 68 17.25 -13.09 37.89
C ILE A 68 15.92 -12.86 38.60
N SER A 69 15.00 -12.11 37.99
CA SER A 69 13.64 -11.95 38.49
C SER A 69 12.69 -11.37 37.44
N ARG A 70 11.40 -11.67 37.56
CA ARG A 70 10.36 -11.09 36.68
C ARG A 70 10.30 -9.56 36.76
N LYS A 71 10.34 -8.99 37.96
CA LYS A 71 10.31 -7.53 38.17
C LYS A 71 11.51 -6.83 37.52
N LEU A 72 12.66 -7.48 37.45
CA LEU A 72 13.82 -6.96 36.74
C LEU A 72 13.63 -7.04 35.22
N ALA A 73 13.05 -8.13 34.71
CA ALA A 73 12.69 -8.25 33.30
C ALA A 73 11.74 -7.13 32.86
N ASP A 74 10.71 -6.82 33.65
CA ASP A 74 9.76 -5.73 33.35
C ASP A 74 10.49 -4.37 33.24
N ARG A 75 11.44 -4.10 34.15
CA ARG A 75 12.26 -2.87 34.13
C ARG A 75 13.24 -2.82 32.96
N VAL A 76 13.87 -3.94 32.63
CA VAL A 76 14.78 -4.03 31.48
C VAL A 76 14.01 -3.89 30.18
N GLN A 77 12.78 -4.40 30.11
CA GLN A 77 11.90 -4.21 28.96
C GLN A 77 11.55 -2.73 28.76
N GLU A 78 11.29 -1.99 29.84
CA GLU A 78 11.06 -0.54 29.76
C GLU A 78 12.29 0.20 29.21
N VAL A 79 13.50 -0.13 29.70
CA VAL A 79 14.76 0.40 29.16
C VAL A 79 14.94 0.04 27.68
N CYS A 80 14.61 -1.20 27.29
CA CYS A 80 14.66 -1.63 25.90
C CYS A 80 13.76 -0.78 25.01
N PHE A 81 12.56 -0.40 25.47
CA PHE A 81 11.68 0.51 24.71
C PHE A 81 12.17 1.95 24.69
N GLN A 82 12.83 2.41 25.76
CA GLN A 82 13.47 3.73 25.78
C GLN A 82 14.58 3.85 24.74
N GLU A 83 15.31 2.77 24.46
CA GLU A 83 16.34 2.75 23.42
C GLU A 83 15.80 2.36 22.02
N LEU A 84 14.71 1.59 21.94
CA LEU A 84 14.03 1.31 20.67
C LEU A 84 13.40 2.56 20.06
N LEU A 85 12.86 3.46 20.89
CA LEU A 85 12.25 4.72 20.44
C LEU A 85 13.21 5.58 19.57
N PRO A 86 14.41 5.98 20.04
CA PRO A 86 15.35 6.75 19.23
C PRO A 86 15.87 5.96 18.02
N PHE A 87 16.02 4.63 18.12
CA PHE A 87 16.35 3.78 16.98
C PHE A 87 15.29 3.88 15.88
N VAL A 88 14.01 3.68 16.22
CA VAL A 88 12.89 3.76 15.27
C VAL A 88 12.84 5.15 14.65
N LYS A 89 12.93 6.21 15.46
CA LYS A 89 12.94 7.58 14.96
C LYS A 89 14.06 7.84 13.94
N ARG A 90 15.26 7.31 14.17
CA ARG A 90 16.38 7.45 13.24
C ARG A 90 16.14 6.65 11.96
N TYR A 91 15.74 5.39 12.10
CA TYR A 91 15.38 4.53 10.98
C TYR A 91 14.32 5.16 10.08
N THR A 92 13.23 5.67 10.65
CA THR A 92 12.14 6.28 9.86
C THR A 92 12.62 7.49 9.08
N ASN A 93 13.43 8.36 9.69
CA ASN A 93 14.00 9.52 9.01
C ASN A 93 14.93 9.11 7.85
N GLU A 94 15.82 8.15 8.08
CA GLU A 94 16.76 7.67 7.06
C GLU A 94 16.00 6.99 5.90
N LYS A 95 14.97 6.18 6.19
CA LYS A 95 14.13 5.56 5.16
C LYS A 95 13.28 6.56 4.40
N GLU A 96 12.72 7.58 5.05
CA GLU A 96 11.97 8.64 4.34
C GLU A 96 12.85 9.35 3.30
N VAL A 97 14.10 9.67 3.66
CA VAL A 97 15.09 10.26 2.74
C VAL A 97 15.43 9.30 1.61
N LEU A 98 15.67 8.02 1.91
CA LEU A 98 16.02 7.01 0.92
C LEU A 98 14.87 6.78 -0.08
N LEU A 99 13.66 6.52 0.42
CA LEU A 99 12.48 6.29 -0.42
C LEU A 99 12.15 7.53 -1.26
N GLY A 100 12.34 8.73 -0.71
CA GLY A 100 12.18 9.98 -1.46
C GLY A 100 13.22 10.18 -2.59
N LYS A 101 14.41 9.57 -2.49
CA LYS A 101 15.39 9.51 -3.59
C LYS A 101 15.01 8.44 -4.61
N ILE A 102 14.66 7.24 -4.16
CA ILE A 102 14.28 6.11 -5.02
C ILE A 102 13.07 6.47 -5.87
N ALA A 103 12.07 7.16 -5.30
CA ALA A 103 10.87 7.57 -6.03
C ALA A 103 11.11 8.61 -7.14
N LYS A 104 12.32 9.18 -7.23
CA LYS A 104 12.71 10.08 -8.33
C LYS A 104 13.43 9.33 -9.46
N LEU A 105 13.76 8.06 -9.27
CA LEU A 105 14.36 7.22 -10.30
C LEU A 105 13.31 6.85 -11.35
N ASP A 106 13.77 6.58 -12.58
CA ASP A 106 12.89 6.12 -13.66
C ASP A 106 12.40 4.69 -13.45
N GLU A 107 13.19 3.87 -12.76
CA GLU A 107 12.90 2.47 -12.42
C GLU A 107 13.27 2.23 -10.94
N PRO A 108 12.46 2.70 -9.98
CA PRO A 108 12.64 2.42 -8.56
C PRO A 108 12.61 0.92 -8.26
N GLU A 109 13.60 0.47 -7.50
CA GLU A 109 13.63 -0.89 -6.97
C GLU A 109 12.58 -1.05 -5.87
N THR A 110 11.54 -1.84 -6.15
CA THR A 110 10.40 -1.95 -5.22
C THR A 110 10.71 -2.70 -3.93
N ILE A 111 11.81 -3.47 -3.93
CA ILE A 111 12.34 -4.19 -2.78
C ILE A 111 12.49 -3.29 -1.55
N HIS A 112 12.87 -2.02 -1.74
CA HIS A 112 13.03 -1.08 -0.63
C HIS A 112 11.71 -0.73 0.05
N PHE A 113 10.61 -0.62 -0.71
CA PHE A 113 9.28 -0.41 -0.13
C PHE A 113 8.85 -1.66 0.65
N SER A 114 9.06 -2.85 0.08
CA SER A 114 8.72 -4.11 0.73
C SER A 114 9.50 -4.29 2.04
N LYS A 115 10.82 -4.02 2.06
CA LYS A 115 11.66 -4.07 3.27
C LYS A 115 11.13 -3.14 4.35
N ALA A 116 10.81 -1.90 3.99
CA ALA A 116 10.29 -0.92 4.93
C ALA A 116 8.95 -1.36 5.54
N LEU A 117 8.02 -1.86 4.72
CA LEU A 117 6.72 -2.37 5.17
C LEU A 117 6.87 -3.59 6.07
N LYS A 118 7.74 -4.55 5.71
CA LYS A 118 8.00 -5.75 6.53
C LYS A 118 8.55 -5.36 7.90
N MET A 119 9.54 -4.48 7.94
CA MET A 119 10.11 -3.98 9.19
C MET A 119 9.05 -3.32 10.07
N CYS A 120 8.24 -2.41 9.52
CA CYS A 120 7.18 -1.76 10.28
C CYS A 120 6.15 -2.76 10.82
N LYS A 121 5.70 -3.70 9.99
CA LYS A 121 4.73 -4.74 10.38
C LYS A 121 5.23 -5.58 11.56
N GLU A 122 6.46 -6.09 11.46
CA GLU A 122 7.03 -6.98 12.48
C GLU A 122 7.33 -6.24 13.79
N LEU A 123 7.88 -5.02 13.74
CA LEU A 123 8.10 -4.23 14.95
C LEU A 123 6.80 -3.77 15.61
N LYS A 124 5.80 -3.35 14.83
CA LYS A 124 4.49 -2.99 15.41
C LYS A 124 3.88 -4.16 16.15
N LYS A 125 3.91 -5.35 15.54
CA LYS A 125 3.45 -6.58 16.16
C LYS A 125 4.21 -6.85 17.47
N TYR A 126 5.55 -6.79 17.44
CA TYR A 126 6.38 -6.99 18.64
C TYR A 126 6.01 -6.03 19.79
N VAL A 127 5.85 -4.73 19.46
CA VAL A 127 5.51 -3.69 20.44
C VAL A 127 4.09 -3.87 20.98
N GLN A 128 3.14 -4.29 20.15
CA GLN A 128 1.76 -4.58 20.55
C GLN A 128 1.66 -5.83 21.45
N ASP A 129 2.34 -6.92 21.08
CA ASP A 129 2.35 -8.18 21.83
C ASP A 129 2.99 -8.04 23.22
N SER A 130 3.84 -7.02 23.38
CA SER A 130 4.52 -6.72 24.64
C SER A 130 3.59 -6.18 25.75
N ASN A 131 2.31 -5.88 25.45
CA ASN A 131 1.18 -5.71 26.38
C ASN A 131 1.45 -4.88 27.66
N SER A 132 2.32 -3.88 27.60
CA SER A 132 2.90 -3.25 28.80
C SER A 132 2.13 -2.02 29.30
N GLY A 133 1.06 -1.59 28.64
CA GLY A 133 0.38 -0.32 28.96
C GLY A 133 1.31 0.90 28.86
N ASN A 134 2.48 0.73 28.25
CA ASN A 134 3.56 1.70 28.18
C ASN A 134 3.26 2.73 27.08
N SER A 135 3.26 4.01 27.43
CA SER A 135 3.04 5.10 26.48
C SER A 135 4.06 5.09 25.33
N LEU A 136 5.29 4.60 25.57
CA LEU A 136 6.32 4.46 24.54
C LEU A 136 5.92 3.46 23.44
N CYS A 137 5.19 2.40 23.80
CA CYS A 137 4.71 1.42 22.82
C CYS A 137 3.72 2.07 21.83
N GLY A 138 2.85 2.94 22.33
CA GLY A 138 1.95 3.73 21.49
C GLY A 138 2.71 4.71 20.58
N GLU A 139 3.72 5.40 21.12
CA GLU A 139 4.54 6.33 20.32
C GLU A 139 5.32 5.62 19.21
N ILE A 140 6.00 4.52 19.53
CA ILE A 140 6.72 3.69 18.55
C ILE A 140 5.75 3.15 17.49
N GLY A 141 4.61 2.60 17.91
CA GLY A 141 3.59 2.08 17.01
C GLY A 141 3.08 3.13 16.03
N ASN A 142 2.86 4.37 16.50
CA ASN A 142 2.41 5.49 15.66
C ASN A 142 3.48 5.90 14.63
N MET A 143 4.76 5.97 15.01
CA MET A 143 5.84 6.27 14.05
C MET A 143 5.94 5.21 12.96
N LEU A 144 5.91 3.93 13.34
CA LEU A 144 5.95 2.84 12.37
C LEU A 144 4.74 2.87 11.43
N GLN A 145 3.54 3.16 11.96
CA GLN A 145 2.33 3.32 11.14
C GLN A 145 2.43 4.52 10.18
N ASN A 146 2.99 5.65 10.61
CA ASN A 146 3.21 6.80 9.74
C ASN A 146 4.19 6.46 8.61
N THR A 147 5.26 5.72 8.92
CA THR A 147 6.22 5.26 7.92
C THR A 147 5.61 4.25 6.96
N GLU A 148 4.74 3.34 7.40
CA GLU A 148 3.97 2.48 6.50
C GLU A 148 3.12 3.29 5.52
N ALA A 149 2.35 4.25 6.04
CA ALA A 149 1.49 5.11 5.22
C ALA A 149 2.30 5.93 4.21
N PHE A 150 3.45 6.47 4.63
CA PHE A 150 4.38 7.17 3.76
C PHE A 150 4.93 6.25 2.67
N THR A 151 5.38 5.06 3.04
CA THR A 151 5.93 4.05 2.12
C THR A 151 4.91 3.64 1.07
N LEU A 152 3.67 3.35 1.48
CA LEU A 152 2.57 3.01 0.59
C LEU A 152 2.22 4.18 -0.35
N LYS A 153 2.26 5.41 0.14
CA LYS A 153 2.03 6.59 -0.72
C LYS A 153 3.05 6.67 -1.86
N PHE A 154 4.34 6.53 -1.55
CA PHE A 154 5.39 6.55 -2.57
C PHE A 154 5.27 5.38 -3.55
N LEU A 155 4.94 4.19 -3.05
CA LEU A 155 4.66 3.03 -3.89
C LEU A 155 3.54 3.35 -4.90
N ARG A 156 2.38 3.84 -4.41
CA ARG A 156 1.24 4.20 -5.26
C ARG A 156 1.61 5.25 -6.30
N ASP A 157 2.33 6.30 -5.92
CA ASP A 157 2.75 7.36 -6.84
C ASP A 157 3.67 6.81 -7.95
N ASN A 158 4.63 5.95 -7.60
CA ASN A 158 5.53 5.31 -8.56
C ASN A 158 4.79 4.37 -9.50
N VAL A 159 3.88 3.54 -8.97
CA VAL A 159 3.06 2.63 -9.79
C VAL A 159 2.14 3.42 -10.72
N ALA A 160 1.55 4.52 -10.25
CA ALA A 160 0.72 5.38 -11.09
C ALA A 160 1.53 5.98 -12.25
N ASN A 161 2.74 6.45 -11.98
CA ASN A 161 3.63 6.99 -13.02
C ASN A 161 4.07 5.93 -14.03
N MET A 162 4.42 4.73 -13.56
CA MET A 162 4.72 3.57 -14.40
C MET A 162 3.51 3.23 -15.29
N ALA A 163 2.33 3.04 -14.69
CA ALA A 163 1.12 2.69 -15.42
C ALA A 163 0.76 3.74 -16.48
N LYS A 164 0.80 5.05 -16.13
CA LYS A 164 0.56 6.15 -17.08
C LYS A 164 1.56 6.14 -18.24
N ARG A 165 2.84 5.88 -17.96
CA ARG A 165 3.88 5.80 -18.99
C ARG A 165 3.59 4.66 -19.97
N GLN A 166 3.27 3.47 -19.45
CA GLN A 166 3.02 2.28 -20.27
C GLN A 166 1.68 2.36 -21.03
N LEU A 167 0.67 3.01 -20.46
CA LEU A 167 -0.66 3.14 -21.08
C LEU A 167 -0.80 4.36 -22.00
N LYS A 168 0.17 5.29 -22.02
CA LYS A 168 0.11 6.56 -22.76
C LYS A 168 -0.34 6.41 -24.23
N GLY A 169 0.13 5.36 -24.91
CA GLY A 169 -0.22 5.07 -26.30
C GLY A 169 -1.32 4.02 -26.46
N TYR A 170 -1.62 3.23 -25.43
CA TYR A 170 -2.49 2.06 -25.53
C TYR A 170 -3.91 2.38 -26.04
N PHE A 171 -4.48 3.49 -25.54
CA PHE A 171 -5.84 3.91 -25.87
C PHE A 171 -5.92 4.74 -27.17
N THR A 172 -4.79 5.05 -27.81
CA THR A 172 -4.75 5.96 -28.98
C THR A 172 -4.01 5.39 -30.19
N THR A 173 -3.26 4.31 -30.03
CA THR A 173 -2.46 3.65 -31.06
C THR A 173 -2.60 2.12 -30.94
N GLU A 174 -2.31 1.36 -32.00
CA GLU A 174 -2.38 -0.13 -32.02
C GLU A 174 -1.27 -0.79 -31.16
N ILE A 175 -1.17 -0.41 -29.90
CA ILE A 175 -0.25 -0.96 -28.91
C ILE A 175 -1.01 -2.01 -28.08
N LYS A 176 -0.32 -3.09 -27.67
CA LYS A 176 -0.88 -4.14 -26.81
C LYS A 176 -0.70 -3.79 -25.33
N LEU A 177 -1.45 -4.45 -24.47
CA LEU A 177 -1.31 -4.33 -23.00
C LEU A 177 0.00 -4.92 -22.46
N LEU A 178 0.65 -5.80 -23.22
CA LEU A 178 1.88 -6.51 -22.83
C LEU A 178 2.98 -5.64 -22.20
N PRO A 179 3.34 -4.45 -22.71
CA PRO A 179 4.38 -3.62 -22.09
C PRO A 179 4.06 -3.20 -20.65
N LEU A 180 2.78 -3.02 -20.31
CA LEU A 180 2.37 -2.78 -18.92
C LEU A 180 2.61 -4.03 -18.06
N LEU A 181 2.24 -5.21 -18.55
CA LEU A 181 2.41 -6.46 -17.82
C LEU A 181 3.90 -6.78 -17.61
N ASP A 182 4.72 -6.59 -18.65
CA ASP A 182 6.18 -6.74 -18.56
C ASP A 182 6.79 -5.76 -17.55
N ALA A 183 6.33 -4.50 -17.57
CA ALA A 183 6.77 -3.50 -16.61
C ALA A 183 6.39 -3.89 -15.18
N VAL A 184 5.17 -4.39 -14.94
CA VAL A 184 4.72 -4.86 -13.62
C VAL A 184 5.59 -6.02 -13.12
N ASN A 185 5.83 -7.03 -13.96
CA ASN A 185 6.69 -8.17 -13.60
C ASN A 185 8.13 -7.74 -13.29
N LYS A 186 8.65 -6.74 -14.02
CA LYS A 186 9.99 -6.18 -13.76
C LYS A 186 10.02 -5.35 -12.48
N TYR A 187 9.00 -4.54 -12.23
CA TYR A 187 8.91 -3.69 -11.05
C TYR A 187 8.76 -4.52 -9.77
N PHE A 188 8.03 -5.62 -9.82
CA PHE A 188 7.70 -6.45 -8.67
C PHE A 188 8.27 -7.87 -8.84
N PRO A 189 9.59 -8.04 -8.65
CA PRO A 189 10.18 -9.37 -8.69
C PRO A 189 9.58 -10.25 -7.58
N ASN A 190 9.44 -11.55 -7.86
CA ASN A 190 8.94 -12.50 -6.89
C ASN A 190 9.96 -12.67 -5.75
N GLN A 191 9.54 -12.46 -4.50
CA GLN A 191 10.41 -12.53 -3.32
C GLN A 191 9.83 -13.47 -2.26
N PRO A 192 10.36 -14.71 -2.13
CA PRO A 192 9.81 -15.72 -1.22
C PRO A 192 9.74 -15.27 0.26
N ASP A 193 10.71 -14.50 0.73
CA ASP A 193 10.83 -14.09 2.13
C ASP A 193 9.84 -12.99 2.56
N CYS A 194 8.99 -12.56 1.62
CA CYS A 194 8.17 -11.35 1.76
C CYS A 194 6.72 -11.57 1.37
N GLN A 195 6.29 -12.82 1.16
CA GLN A 195 5.00 -13.13 0.57
C GLN A 195 3.82 -12.46 1.30
N ASP A 196 3.92 -12.32 2.63
CA ASP A 196 2.91 -11.70 3.48
C ASP A 196 2.83 -10.16 3.38
N VAL A 197 3.85 -9.52 2.81
CA VAL A 197 3.88 -8.08 2.49
C VAL A 197 3.70 -7.87 0.99
N GLN A 198 4.16 -8.82 0.18
CA GLN A 198 4.01 -8.83 -1.27
C GLN A 198 2.54 -8.81 -1.67
N GLU A 199 1.68 -9.54 -0.96
CA GLU A 199 0.22 -9.46 -1.17
C GLU A 199 -0.30 -8.03 -0.99
N THR A 200 0.07 -7.34 0.10
CA THR A 200 -0.33 -5.95 0.36
C THR A 200 0.23 -4.99 -0.70
N VAL A 201 1.51 -5.14 -1.06
CA VAL A 201 2.17 -4.31 -2.08
C VAL A 201 1.50 -4.48 -3.44
N MET A 202 1.22 -5.73 -3.83
CA MET A 202 0.59 -6.04 -5.10
C MET A 202 -0.88 -5.63 -5.13
N ASP A 203 -1.61 -5.74 -4.02
CA ASP A 203 -3.00 -5.27 -3.92
C ASP A 203 -3.08 -3.76 -4.20
N GLU A 204 -2.22 -2.98 -3.53
CA GLU A 204 -2.14 -1.54 -3.71
C GLU A 204 -1.69 -1.15 -5.12
N ALA A 205 -0.69 -1.84 -5.67
CA ALA A 205 -0.25 -1.62 -7.03
C ALA A 205 -1.35 -1.94 -8.05
N TYR A 206 -2.06 -3.06 -7.86
CA TYR A 206 -3.13 -3.50 -8.75
C TYR A 206 -4.28 -2.50 -8.78
N LYS A 207 -4.71 -2.05 -7.60
CA LYS A 207 -5.72 -1.01 -7.46
C LYS A 207 -5.36 0.24 -8.25
N VAL A 208 -4.13 0.73 -8.09
CA VAL A 208 -3.63 1.93 -8.80
C VAL A 208 -3.58 1.71 -10.31
N ILE A 209 -3.08 0.56 -10.78
CA ILE A 209 -3.00 0.24 -12.21
C ILE A 209 -4.39 0.23 -12.84
N VAL A 210 -5.36 -0.41 -12.18
CA VAL A 210 -6.76 -0.43 -12.63
C VAL A 210 -7.34 0.98 -12.63
N GLY A 211 -7.09 1.79 -11.60
CA GLY A 211 -7.51 3.19 -11.56
C GLY A 211 -6.99 4.00 -12.74
N VAL A 212 -5.69 3.92 -13.03
CA VAL A 212 -5.07 4.60 -14.18
C VAL A 212 -5.63 4.10 -15.51
N TYR A 213 -5.85 2.79 -15.65
CA TYR A 213 -6.47 2.21 -16.83
C TYR A 213 -7.88 2.80 -17.06
N VAL A 214 -8.70 2.81 -16.01
CA VAL A 214 -10.07 3.32 -16.05
C VAL A 214 -10.08 4.81 -16.39
N ASP A 215 -9.22 5.61 -15.75
CA ASP A 215 -9.09 7.03 -16.03
C ASP A 215 -8.76 7.29 -17.51
N HIS A 216 -7.82 6.53 -18.09
CA HIS A 216 -7.51 6.66 -19.51
C HIS A 216 -8.65 6.18 -20.41
N LEU A 217 -9.35 5.11 -20.04
CA LEU A 217 -10.49 4.59 -20.79
C LEU A 217 -11.60 5.65 -20.92
N ILE A 218 -12.08 6.18 -19.79
CA ILE A 218 -13.21 7.13 -19.77
C ILE A 218 -12.85 8.50 -20.34
N ASN A 219 -11.57 8.89 -20.29
CA ASN A 219 -11.11 10.15 -20.89
C ASN A 219 -10.79 10.03 -22.38
N THR A 220 -10.77 8.82 -22.94
CA THR A 220 -10.56 8.62 -24.37
C THR A 220 -11.89 8.55 -25.11
N ASN A 221 -11.99 9.26 -26.23
CA ASN A 221 -13.22 9.24 -27.03
C ASN A 221 -13.55 7.82 -27.53
N HIS A 222 -14.78 7.38 -27.27
CA HIS A 222 -15.25 6.02 -27.59
C HIS A 222 -15.09 5.65 -29.08
N SER A 223 -15.31 6.59 -30.02
CA SER A 223 -15.12 6.33 -31.46
C SER A 223 -13.65 6.15 -31.84
N LYS A 224 -12.75 6.86 -31.16
CA LYS A 224 -11.30 6.70 -31.33
C LYS A 224 -10.84 5.35 -30.82
N LEU A 225 -11.34 4.91 -29.66
CA LEU A 225 -11.06 3.58 -29.12
C LEU A 225 -11.49 2.47 -30.06
N LYS A 226 -12.73 2.53 -30.54
CA LYS A 226 -13.24 1.53 -31.50
C LYS A 226 -12.38 1.47 -32.76
N LYS A 227 -11.93 2.61 -33.30
CA LYS A 227 -11.03 2.65 -34.46
C LYS A 227 -9.65 2.07 -34.14
N CYS A 228 -9.07 2.50 -33.02
CA CYS A 228 -7.75 2.07 -32.54
C CYS A 228 -7.69 0.55 -32.34
N TRP A 229 -8.77 -0.01 -31.84
CA TRP A 229 -8.86 -1.40 -31.48
C TRP A 229 -9.52 -2.27 -32.57
N GLY A 230 -9.30 -1.92 -33.84
CA GLY A 230 -9.67 -2.77 -34.97
C GLY A 230 -11.16 -2.93 -35.22
N GLY A 231 -12.01 -2.06 -34.67
CA GLY A 231 -13.46 -2.12 -34.83
C GLY A 231 -14.18 -3.04 -33.85
N ASP A 232 -13.43 -3.76 -33.00
CA ASP A 232 -13.97 -4.64 -31.96
C ASP A 232 -14.87 -3.87 -30.98
N GLU A 233 -15.76 -4.60 -30.32
CA GLU A 233 -16.56 -4.05 -29.23
C GLU A 233 -15.64 -3.73 -28.05
N VAL A 234 -15.63 -2.45 -27.65
CA VAL A 234 -14.82 -1.91 -26.54
C VAL A 234 -14.93 -2.80 -25.28
N GLY A 235 -16.13 -3.28 -24.96
CA GLY A 235 -16.36 -4.19 -23.82
C GLY A 235 -15.59 -5.52 -23.90
N LYS A 236 -15.46 -6.13 -25.08
CA LYS A 236 -14.70 -7.39 -25.26
C LYS A 236 -13.22 -7.20 -24.96
N ILE A 237 -12.65 -6.07 -25.37
CA ILE A 237 -11.24 -5.76 -25.11
C ILE A 237 -11.03 -5.45 -23.63
N VAL A 238 -11.87 -4.61 -23.03
CA VAL A 238 -11.81 -4.34 -21.58
C VAL A 238 -11.92 -5.64 -20.78
N THR A 239 -12.79 -6.57 -21.18
CA THR A 239 -12.91 -7.89 -20.53
C THR A 239 -11.66 -8.76 -20.69
N ARG A 240 -11.05 -8.78 -21.88
CA ARG A 240 -9.79 -9.51 -22.10
C ARG A 240 -8.69 -8.94 -21.23
N ASP A 241 -8.51 -7.62 -21.27
CA ASP A 241 -7.47 -6.91 -20.55
C ASP A 241 -7.65 -7.08 -19.03
N ALA A 242 -8.89 -7.06 -18.54
CA ALA A 242 -9.23 -7.36 -17.14
C ALA A 242 -8.73 -8.75 -16.71
N LYS A 243 -8.88 -9.76 -17.56
CA LYS A 243 -8.41 -11.13 -17.29
C LYS A 243 -6.89 -11.22 -17.36
N GLU A 244 -6.27 -10.59 -18.36
CA GLU A 244 -4.80 -10.58 -18.52
C GLU A 244 -4.12 -9.90 -17.32
N LEU A 245 -4.63 -8.74 -16.88
CA LEU A 245 -4.14 -8.05 -15.68
C LEU A 245 -4.26 -8.93 -14.44
N HIS A 246 -5.42 -9.55 -14.23
CA HIS A 246 -5.64 -10.40 -13.06
C HIS A 246 -4.71 -11.60 -13.06
N ASN A 247 -4.59 -12.30 -14.19
CA ASN A 247 -3.73 -13.47 -14.31
C ASN A 247 -2.26 -13.12 -14.06
N SER A 248 -1.79 -11.97 -14.58
CA SER A 248 -0.41 -11.52 -14.35
C SER A 248 -0.17 -11.19 -12.87
N ILE A 249 -1.06 -10.42 -12.25
CA ILE A 249 -0.85 -9.93 -10.89
C ILE A 249 -1.08 -11.02 -9.85
N SER A 250 -2.10 -11.87 -10.02
CA SER A 250 -2.31 -13.04 -9.15
C SER A 250 -1.20 -14.09 -9.29
N GLY A 251 -0.50 -14.14 -10.43
CA GLY A 251 0.70 -14.94 -10.61
C GLY A 251 1.89 -14.43 -9.78
N LEU A 252 1.98 -13.11 -9.57
CA LEU A 252 3.01 -12.50 -8.71
C LEU A 252 2.66 -12.57 -7.22
N ALA A 253 1.39 -12.41 -6.88
CA ALA A 253 0.90 -12.50 -5.51
C ALA A 253 -0.45 -13.25 -5.47
N PRO A 254 -0.43 -14.57 -5.21
CA PRO A 254 -1.66 -15.34 -5.02
C PRO A 254 -2.46 -14.78 -3.84
N GLY A 255 -3.77 -14.58 -4.02
CA GLY A 255 -4.66 -14.09 -2.96
C GLY A 255 -5.01 -12.60 -3.02
N VAL A 256 -4.35 -11.82 -3.89
CA VAL A 256 -4.68 -10.40 -4.11
C VAL A 256 -6.16 -10.16 -4.40
N GLN A 257 -6.68 -9.03 -3.95
CA GLN A 257 -8.06 -8.66 -4.23
C GLN A 257 -8.26 -8.56 -5.75
N PRO A 258 -9.37 -9.08 -6.29
CA PRO A 258 -9.62 -9.07 -7.74
C PRO A 258 -10.05 -7.68 -8.23
N TRP A 259 -9.11 -6.74 -8.30
CA TRP A 259 -9.38 -5.37 -8.78
C TRP A 259 -9.79 -5.32 -10.26
N ASN A 260 -9.58 -6.37 -11.04
CA ASN A 260 -10.17 -6.52 -12.38
C ASN A 260 -11.70 -6.50 -12.38
N LEU A 261 -12.37 -6.79 -11.27
CA LEU A 261 -13.83 -6.72 -11.18
C LEU A 261 -14.36 -5.34 -11.60
N VAL A 262 -13.60 -4.26 -11.34
CA VAL A 262 -13.95 -2.90 -11.79
C VAL A 262 -14.13 -2.85 -13.32
N LEU A 263 -13.20 -3.45 -14.06
CA LEU A 263 -13.22 -3.46 -15.53
C LEU A 263 -14.33 -4.36 -16.08
N LEU A 264 -14.60 -5.48 -15.40
CA LEU A 264 -15.72 -6.35 -15.75
C LEU A 264 -17.07 -5.65 -15.55
N ARG A 265 -17.24 -4.91 -14.45
CA ARG A 265 -18.41 -4.08 -14.21
C ARG A 265 -18.57 -2.95 -15.24
N ILE A 266 -17.47 -2.32 -15.65
CA ILE A 266 -17.50 -1.34 -16.76
C ILE A 266 -18.02 -2.00 -18.04
N THR A 267 -17.62 -3.25 -18.33
CA THR A 267 -18.13 -3.98 -19.49
C THR A 267 -19.62 -4.23 -19.38
N GLU A 268 -20.12 -4.66 -18.21
CA GLU A 268 -21.57 -4.82 -17.98
C GLU A 268 -22.33 -3.52 -18.21
N VAL A 269 -21.81 -2.39 -17.73
CA VAL A 269 -22.39 -1.07 -18.00
C VAL A 269 -22.44 -0.79 -19.50
N LEU A 270 -21.36 -1.07 -20.25
CA LEU A 270 -21.31 -0.83 -21.69
C LEU A 270 -22.29 -1.70 -22.47
N GLU A 271 -22.48 -2.95 -22.08
CA GLU A 271 -23.36 -3.91 -22.75
C GLU A 271 -24.83 -3.75 -22.34
N CYS A 272 -25.11 -3.09 -21.22
CA CYS A 272 -26.48 -2.87 -20.74
C CYS A 272 -27.21 -1.82 -21.58
N ASN A 273 -28.30 -2.22 -22.22
CA ASN A 273 -29.18 -1.33 -23.01
C ASN A 273 -30.45 -0.89 -22.27
N SER A 274 -30.71 -1.45 -21.09
CA SER A 274 -31.88 -1.13 -20.28
C SER A 274 -31.52 -0.14 -19.18
N ASN A 275 -32.31 0.92 -19.03
CA ASN A 275 -32.15 1.91 -17.96
C ASN A 275 -32.25 1.25 -16.56
N ASP A 276 -33.20 0.33 -16.38
CA ASP A 276 -33.35 -0.39 -15.10
C ASP A 276 -32.17 -1.35 -14.85
N GLY A 277 -31.63 -1.95 -15.92
CA GLY A 277 -30.41 -2.75 -15.82
C GLY A 277 -29.19 -1.92 -15.42
N LEU A 278 -29.07 -0.69 -15.92
CA LEU A 278 -28.02 0.24 -15.54
C LEU A 278 -28.12 0.65 -14.07
N LYS A 279 -29.33 0.92 -13.56
CA LYS A 279 -29.56 1.21 -12.12
C LYS A 279 -29.03 0.07 -11.24
N ILE A 280 -29.36 -1.17 -11.58
CA ILE A 280 -28.89 -2.35 -10.83
C ILE A 280 -27.37 -2.50 -10.90
N THR A 281 -26.79 -2.35 -12.10
CA THR A 281 -25.34 -2.52 -12.32
C THR A 281 -24.55 -1.44 -11.59
N VAL A 282 -24.98 -0.18 -11.66
CA VAL A 282 -24.35 0.95 -10.95
C VAL A 282 -24.47 0.77 -9.43
N ALA A 283 -25.62 0.32 -8.92
CA ALA A 283 -25.78 0.00 -7.50
C ALA A 283 -24.82 -1.10 -7.04
N ALA A 284 -24.59 -2.13 -7.85
CA ALA A 284 -23.62 -3.18 -7.56
C ALA A 284 -22.19 -2.62 -7.46
N ILE A 285 -21.75 -1.79 -8.42
CA ILE A 285 -20.43 -1.13 -8.41
C ILE A 285 -20.22 -0.33 -7.11
N GLN A 286 -21.26 0.36 -6.66
CA GLN A 286 -21.20 1.15 -5.43
C GLN A 286 -21.25 0.32 -4.15
N THR A 287 -21.95 -0.82 -4.16
CA THR A 287 -22.02 -1.73 -3.01
C THR A 287 -20.69 -2.44 -2.81
N GLU A 288 -20.03 -2.80 -3.90
CA GLU A 288 -18.72 -3.45 -3.91
C GLU A 288 -17.58 -2.46 -3.54
N ASN A 289 -17.89 -1.18 -3.31
CA ASN A 289 -16.95 -0.11 -2.92
C ASN A 289 -15.71 0.00 -3.82
N LEU A 290 -15.80 -0.45 -5.08
CA LEU A 290 -14.63 -0.68 -5.94
C LEU A 290 -13.81 0.58 -6.23
N LEU A 291 -14.39 1.79 -6.21
CA LEU A 291 -13.69 3.06 -6.46
C LEU A 291 -14.19 4.24 -5.59
N LYS A 292 -15.03 3.95 -4.58
CA LYS A 292 -15.84 4.96 -3.87
C LYS A 292 -15.04 6.02 -3.12
N SER A 293 -13.81 5.71 -2.68
CA SER A 293 -13.00 6.63 -1.86
C SER A 293 -12.18 7.62 -2.68
N GLU A 294 -11.97 7.40 -3.97
CA GLU A 294 -10.94 8.11 -4.75
C GLU A 294 -11.52 9.01 -5.84
N ASN A 295 -12.66 8.67 -6.44
CA ASN A 295 -13.30 9.50 -7.45
C ASN A 295 -14.84 9.48 -7.31
N PRO A 296 -15.44 10.42 -6.56
CA PRO A 296 -16.89 10.47 -6.34
C PRO A 296 -17.67 10.71 -7.64
N GLU A 297 -17.04 11.26 -8.68
CA GLU A 297 -17.66 11.56 -9.97
C GLU A 297 -17.50 10.40 -10.99
N PHE A 298 -16.81 9.32 -10.61
CA PHE A 298 -16.48 8.22 -11.52
C PHE A 298 -17.70 7.67 -12.28
N LEU A 299 -18.79 7.37 -11.57
CA LEU A 299 -19.99 6.78 -12.18
C LEU A 299 -20.69 7.74 -13.12
N TYR A 300 -20.71 9.02 -12.77
CA TYR A 300 -21.24 10.05 -13.65
C TYR A 300 -20.45 10.12 -14.96
N GLN A 301 -19.11 10.15 -14.87
CA GLN A 301 -18.22 10.18 -16.03
C GLN A 301 -18.36 8.92 -16.88
N LEU A 302 -18.45 7.74 -16.26
CA LEU A 302 -18.63 6.47 -16.95
C LEU A 302 -19.94 6.43 -17.75
N LEU A 303 -21.06 6.84 -17.14
CA LEU A 303 -22.37 6.83 -17.79
C LEU A 303 -22.43 7.87 -18.93
N GLN A 304 -21.85 9.05 -18.74
CA GLN A 304 -21.71 10.02 -19.84
C GLN A 304 -20.83 9.49 -20.97
N TRP A 305 -19.72 8.86 -20.63
CA TRP A 305 -18.80 8.28 -21.62
C TRP A 305 -19.44 7.14 -22.42
N LYS A 306 -20.31 6.33 -21.79
CA LYS A 306 -21.16 5.35 -22.48
C LYS A 306 -22.09 6.01 -23.51
N GLY A 307 -22.46 7.28 -23.31
CA GLY A 307 -23.29 8.06 -24.23
C GLY A 307 -24.66 8.45 -23.68
N LEU A 308 -24.91 8.29 -22.38
CA LEU A 308 -26.16 8.75 -21.76
C LEU A 308 -26.20 10.29 -21.72
N SER A 309 -27.39 10.85 -21.92
CA SER A 309 -27.66 12.26 -21.68
C SER A 309 -27.56 12.59 -20.19
N LYS A 310 -27.34 13.88 -19.87
CA LYS A 310 -27.28 14.35 -18.46
C LYS A 310 -28.52 13.96 -17.64
N TRP A 311 -29.69 13.92 -18.28
CA TRP A 311 -30.94 13.55 -17.61
C TRP A 311 -30.98 12.05 -17.29
N GLU A 312 -30.61 11.19 -18.24
CA GLU A 312 -30.55 9.74 -18.02
C GLU A 312 -29.49 9.37 -16.96
N VAL A 313 -28.33 10.03 -16.99
CA VAL A 313 -27.31 9.86 -15.94
C VAL A 313 -27.88 10.21 -14.57
N LYS A 314 -28.57 11.35 -14.47
CA LYS A 314 -29.22 11.75 -13.22
C LYS A 314 -30.27 10.74 -12.77
N GLU A 315 -31.12 10.25 -13.67
CA GLU A 315 -32.14 9.26 -13.36
C GLU A 315 -31.54 7.95 -12.82
N VAL A 316 -30.45 7.48 -13.42
CA VAL A 316 -29.74 6.27 -12.97
C VAL A 316 -29.13 6.48 -11.58
N LEU A 317 -28.52 7.63 -11.34
CA LEU A 317 -27.85 7.93 -10.07
C LEU A 317 -28.83 8.25 -8.93
N ASP A 318 -29.94 8.92 -9.21
CA ASP A 318 -30.98 9.24 -8.21
C ASP A 318 -31.71 7.98 -7.72
N ALA A 319 -31.69 6.89 -8.49
CA ALA A 319 -32.28 5.60 -8.10
C ALA A 319 -31.44 4.82 -7.07
N LEU A 320 -30.23 5.29 -6.77
CA LEU A 320 -29.34 4.67 -5.80
C LEU A 320 -29.79 4.98 -4.36
N PRO A 321 -29.59 4.07 -3.38
CA PRO A 321 -29.97 4.36 -2.01
C PRO A 321 -29.18 5.57 -1.46
N PRO A 322 -29.72 6.35 -0.51
CA PRO A 322 -29.12 7.61 -0.05
C PRO A 322 -27.66 7.50 0.41
N ASP A 323 -27.29 6.39 1.04
CA ASP A 323 -25.92 6.11 1.51
C ASP A 323 -24.92 5.88 0.35
N TYR A 324 -25.44 5.69 -0.86
CA TYR A 324 -24.69 5.36 -2.06
C TYR A 324 -24.80 6.46 -3.13
N GLN A 325 -25.68 7.45 -2.97
CA GLN A 325 -25.74 8.58 -3.90
C GLN A 325 -24.42 9.37 -3.88
N PRO A 326 -23.90 9.80 -5.06
CA PRO A 326 -22.73 10.67 -5.11
C PRO A 326 -23.00 11.93 -4.28
N LYS A 327 -22.09 12.26 -3.35
CA LYS A 327 -22.22 13.50 -2.58
C LYS A 327 -22.15 14.67 -3.56
N ALA A 328 -23.22 15.45 -3.65
CA ALA A 328 -23.22 16.67 -4.43
C ALA A 328 -21.99 17.52 -4.03
N PRO A 329 -21.25 18.10 -5.00
CA PRO A 329 -20.25 19.08 -4.66
C PRO A 329 -20.94 20.17 -3.84
N SER A 330 -20.36 20.53 -2.69
CA SER A 330 -20.84 21.62 -1.84
C SER A 330 -20.64 22.94 -2.57
N GLY A 331 -21.50 23.21 -3.54
CA GLY A 331 -21.56 24.41 -4.35
C GLY A 331 -23.03 24.72 -4.57
N SER A 332 -23.53 25.69 -3.82
CA SER A 332 -24.89 26.22 -3.92
C SER A 332 -25.20 26.62 -5.36
N TRP A 333 -25.98 25.81 -6.07
CA TRP A 333 -26.76 26.22 -7.24
C TRP A 333 -28.24 26.34 -6.87
N SER A 334 -28.47 27.31 -6.00
CA SER A 334 -29.73 28.04 -5.81
C SER A 334 -29.27 29.49 -5.79
N SER A 335 -29.68 30.41 -6.65
CA SER A 335 -30.99 30.73 -7.24
C SER A 335 -30.70 31.68 -8.44
N CYS A 336 -31.52 31.89 -9.47
CA CYS A 336 -32.95 32.16 -9.50
C CYS A 336 -33.50 31.86 -10.91
N VAL A 337 -34.66 31.21 -10.96
CA VAL A 337 -35.65 31.45 -12.01
C VAL A 337 -36.91 31.96 -11.30
N ALA A 338 -37.30 33.21 -11.59
CA ALA A 338 -38.67 33.71 -11.62
C ALA A 338 -38.60 35.17 -12.13
N CYS A 339 -38.90 35.44 -13.41
CA CYS A 339 -40.23 35.79 -13.94
C CYS A 339 -40.62 37.26 -13.71
N VAL A 340 -40.53 38.10 -14.75
CA VAL A 340 -41.59 38.83 -15.49
C VAL A 340 -40.93 39.77 -16.48
#